data_AF-A0A7Y5XVK7-F1
#
_entry.id   AF-A0A7Y5XVK7-F1
#
_cell.length_a   1.000
_cell.length_b   1.000
_cell.length_c   1.000
_cell.angle_alpha   90.00
_cell.angle_beta   90.00
_cell.angle_gamma   90.00
#
_symmetry.space_group_name_H-M   'P 1'
#
loop_
_entity.id
_entity.type
_entity.pdbx_description
1 polymer ?
#
loop_
_entity_poly.entity_id
_entity_poly.type
_entity_poly.pdbx_seq_one_letter_code
_entity_poly.pdbx_strand_id
1 'polypeptide(L)'
;MSFEPTAEQRELRALAHAFAERELRPIARECDDVEEAPRDLLARAAAVGLTSYAIPVEYGGGGVSAVTSTLIAEELAWGCVGLSAAFGATMFPVRPLLRSGTEEQKERWLRRLASPEGCLAAIAFTEPGAGSDVSGIQSTARREGGEYVLDGEKCYVTNGGIAELTIVFAKLDGAITAFLVEAGDPGVSAGRKEPKLGLRASHTGSIVLDGARLPADRLLGEEGEGFAIAMDFFMHSRPQVAAEALGVARAAFEYATAYANERRAFGKPLIAKQGVSFKLADMAMQVEASRLLTWRAAAALDAGEDAGLLGSYAKAFAADAAMSVTTDAVQILGGAGIMRDHPVEKWMRDAKVMQIVEGTSEIQRHVIAQYLRRS
;
A
#
# COMPACT_ATOMS: atom_id res chain seq x y z
N MET A 1 -22.51 -0.56 -18.60
CA MET A 1 -21.23 -0.66 -17.89
C MET A 1 -20.15 -0.95 -18.91
N SER A 2 -19.08 -0.15 -18.93
CA SER A 2 -17.88 -0.39 -19.74
C SER A 2 -16.77 -0.86 -18.80
N PHE A 3 -16.00 -1.85 -19.21
CA PHE A 3 -14.80 -2.32 -18.50
C PHE A 3 -13.51 -1.85 -19.20
N GLU A 4 -13.65 -1.02 -20.23
CA GLU A 4 -12.53 -0.47 -20.98
C GLU A 4 -12.02 0.81 -20.29
N PRO A 5 -10.73 0.91 -19.96
CA PRO A 5 -10.14 2.16 -19.48
C PRO A 5 -10.28 3.28 -20.52
N THR A 6 -10.49 4.50 -20.05
CA THR A 6 -10.51 5.71 -20.87
C THR A 6 -9.14 5.98 -21.52
N ALA A 7 -9.06 6.88 -22.50
CA ALA A 7 -7.78 7.25 -23.12
C ALA A 7 -6.76 7.75 -22.08
N GLU A 8 -7.18 8.67 -21.21
CA GLU A 8 -6.36 9.19 -20.11
C GLU A 8 -5.91 8.08 -19.15
N GLN A 9 -6.81 7.17 -18.76
CA GLN A 9 -6.45 6.03 -17.92
C GLN A 9 -5.41 5.11 -18.59
N ARG A 10 -5.49 4.92 -19.92
CA ARG A 10 -4.49 4.14 -20.67
C ARG A 10 -3.13 4.83 -20.68
N GLU A 11 -3.11 6.16 -20.83
CA GLU A 11 -1.88 6.95 -20.82
C GLU A 11 -1.19 6.90 -19.44
N LEU A 12 -1.94 7.11 -18.37
CA LEU A 12 -1.41 7.04 -17.00
C LEU A 12 -0.96 5.62 -16.62
N ARG A 13 -1.71 4.59 -17.06
CA ARG A 13 -1.28 3.20 -16.92
C ARG A 13 0.02 2.93 -17.68
N ALA A 14 0.15 3.41 -18.91
CA ALA A 14 1.36 3.24 -19.71
C ALA A 14 2.57 3.96 -19.09
N LEU A 15 2.36 5.16 -18.54
CA LEU A 15 3.39 5.89 -17.79
C LEU A 15 3.88 5.08 -16.59
N ALA A 16 2.96 4.59 -15.76
CA ALA A 16 3.28 3.79 -14.59
C ALA A 16 4.00 2.48 -14.97
N HIS A 17 3.57 1.80 -16.04
CA HIS A 17 4.21 0.60 -16.55
C HIS A 17 5.64 0.88 -17.03
N ALA A 18 5.84 1.94 -17.81
CA ALA A 18 7.16 2.32 -18.31
C ALA A 18 8.13 2.65 -17.17
N PHE A 19 7.65 3.33 -16.12
CA PHE A 19 8.44 3.57 -14.91
C PHE A 19 8.74 2.25 -14.18
N ALA A 20 7.75 1.38 -14.00
CA ALA A 20 7.93 0.09 -13.34
C ALA A 20 8.95 -0.82 -14.06
N GLU A 21 8.90 -0.87 -15.39
CA GLU A 21 9.80 -1.65 -16.23
C GLU A 21 11.24 -1.12 -16.21
N ARG A 22 11.41 0.21 -16.26
CA ARG A 22 12.72 0.85 -16.39
C ARG A 22 13.40 1.11 -15.05
N GLU A 23 12.63 1.52 -14.04
CA GLU A 23 13.15 2.08 -12.80
C GLU A 23 13.00 1.13 -11.60
N LEU A 24 12.03 0.20 -11.62
CA LEU A 24 11.76 -0.71 -10.50
C LEU A 24 12.27 -2.13 -10.74
N ARG A 25 11.83 -2.75 -11.84
CA ARG A 25 12.14 -4.16 -12.13
C ARG A 25 13.65 -4.45 -12.16
N PRO A 26 14.52 -3.63 -12.79
CA PRO A 26 15.93 -3.96 -12.93
C PRO A 26 16.70 -3.97 -11.60
N ILE A 27 16.29 -3.14 -10.66
CA ILE A 27 16.94 -2.99 -9.34
C ILE A 27 16.25 -3.79 -8.22
N ALA A 28 15.09 -4.38 -8.52
CA ALA A 28 14.23 -5.07 -7.54
C ALA A 28 14.97 -6.15 -6.74
N ARG A 29 15.90 -6.86 -7.39
CA ARG A 29 16.64 -7.95 -6.78
C ARG A 29 17.70 -7.46 -5.80
N GLU A 30 18.52 -6.52 -6.24
CA GLU A 30 19.58 -5.91 -5.42
C GLU A 30 18.99 -5.23 -4.19
N CYS A 31 17.90 -4.47 -4.38
CA CYS A 31 17.22 -3.78 -3.29
C CYS A 31 16.53 -4.75 -2.30
N ASP A 32 16.07 -5.92 -2.75
CA ASP A 32 15.61 -6.98 -1.85
C ASP A 32 16.76 -7.55 -1.02
N ASP A 33 17.91 -7.79 -1.64
CA ASP A 33 19.09 -8.35 -0.98
C ASP A 33 19.64 -7.43 0.12
N VAL A 34 19.78 -6.14 -0.18
CA VAL A 34 20.28 -5.13 0.77
C VAL A 34 19.20 -4.52 1.68
N GLU A 35 17.94 -4.88 1.44
CA GLU A 35 16.75 -4.41 2.17
C GLU A 35 16.56 -2.88 2.14
N GLU A 36 16.97 -2.20 1.07
CA GLU A 36 16.93 -0.73 0.99
C GLU A 36 16.57 -0.29 -0.44
N ALA A 37 15.70 0.72 -0.53
CA ALA A 37 15.41 1.39 -1.79
C ALA A 37 16.44 2.51 -2.05
N PRO A 38 16.77 2.82 -3.31
CA PRO A 38 17.64 3.95 -3.63
C PRO A 38 17.06 5.26 -3.09
N ARG A 39 17.91 6.10 -2.48
CA ARG A 39 17.50 7.37 -1.85
C ARG A 39 16.84 8.34 -2.84
N ASP A 40 17.25 8.29 -4.11
CA ASP A 40 16.73 9.11 -5.18
C ASP A 40 15.46 8.55 -5.84
N LEU A 41 15.03 7.33 -5.49
CA LEU A 41 13.85 6.69 -6.10
C LEU A 41 12.58 7.52 -5.89
N LEU A 42 12.41 8.12 -4.70
CA LEU A 42 11.28 9.01 -4.42
C LEU A 42 11.26 10.19 -5.38
N ALA A 43 12.38 10.91 -5.50
CA ALA A 43 12.48 12.07 -6.38
C ALA A 43 12.24 11.71 -7.85
N ARG A 44 12.75 10.54 -8.31
CA ARG A 44 12.49 10.04 -9.67
C ARG A 44 11.00 9.74 -9.90
N ALA A 45 10.31 9.16 -8.93
CA ALA A 45 8.87 8.90 -9.00
C ALA A 45 8.05 10.21 -8.92
N ALA A 46 8.45 11.14 -8.07
CA ALA A 46 7.79 12.44 -7.88
C ALA A 46 7.89 13.31 -9.15
N ALA A 47 9.05 13.34 -9.80
CA ALA A 47 9.29 14.09 -11.03
C ALA A 47 8.36 13.69 -12.20
N VAL A 48 7.80 12.47 -12.17
CA VAL A 48 6.83 11.98 -13.18
C VAL A 48 5.39 11.90 -12.63
N GLY A 49 5.14 12.45 -11.45
CA GLY A 49 3.79 12.55 -10.84
C GLY A 49 3.28 11.26 -10.17
N LEU A 50 4.12 10.24 -10.00
CA LEU A 50 3.71 8.94 -9.44
C LEU A 50 3.59 8.94 -7.91
N THR A 51 3.90 10.06 -7.24
CA THR A 51 3.75 10.26 -5.79
C THR A 51 2.69 11.29 -5.43
N SER A 52 1.97 11.83 -6.41
CA SER A 52 1.00 12.93 -6.22
C SER A 52 -0.24 12.82 -7.09
N TYR A 53 -0.40 11.71 -7.82
CA TYR A 53 -1.47 11.54 -8.81
C TYR A 53 -2.89 11.73 -8.25
N ALA A 54 -3.16 11.33 -7.00
CA ALA A 54 -4.48 11.47 -6.38
C ALA A 54 -4.65 12.74 -5.52
N ILE A 55 -3.60 13.56 -5.40
CA ILE A 55 -3.72 14.87 -4.75
C ILE A 55 -4.50 15.80 -5.71
N PRO A 56 -5.50 16.58 -5.25
CA PRO A 56 -6.23 17.50 -6.11
C PRO A 56 -5.33 18.52 -6.82
N VAL A 57 -5.78 18.96 -7.99
CA VAL A 57 -4.99 19.85 -8.88
C VAL A 57 -4.71 21.20 -8.20
N GLU A 58 -5.64 21.72 -7.40
CA GLU A 58 -5.46 22.97 -6.65
C GLU A 58 -4.29 22.92 -5.67
N TYR A 59 -3.90 21.73 -5.20
CA TYR A 59 -2.75 21.49 -4.33
C TYR A 59 -1.52 20.96 -5.10
N GLY A 60 -1.55 20.96 -6.44
CA GLY A 60 -0.41 20.61 -7.29
C GLY A 60 -0.31 19.14 -7.71
N GLY A 61 -1.33 18.33 -7.44
CA GLY A 61 -1.37 16.92 -7.86
C GLY A 61 -2.11 16.67 -9.17
N GLY A 62 -2.37 15.39 -9.45
CA GLY A 62 -3.05 14.94 -10.68
C GLY A 62 -4.58 14.89 -10.59
N GLY A 63 -5.16 14.90 -9.38
CA GLY A 63 -6.60 14.80 -9.15
C GLY A 63 -7.25 13.55 -9.74
N VAL A 64 -6.51 12.46 -9.92
CA VAL A 64 -7.03 11.27 -10.61
C VAL A 64 -7.97 10.48 -9.71
N SER A 65 -8.92 9.79 -10.34
CA SER A 65 -9.93 8.98 -9.67
C SER A 65 -9.33 7.76 -8.95
N ALA A 66 -10.11 7.12 -8.06
CA ALA A 66 -9.75 5.89 -7.38
C ALA A 66 -9.51 4.74 -8.37
N VAL A 67 -10.33 4.60 -9.42
CA VAL A 67 -10.11 3.58 -10.48
C VAL A 67 -8.75 3.83 -11.15
N THR A 68 -8.48 5.06 -11.56
CA THR A 68 -7.19 5.42 -12.19
C THR A 68 -6.02 5.15 -11.24
N SER A 69 -6.17 5.47 -9.95
CA SER A 69 -5.18 5.17 -8.91
C SER A 69 -4.88 3.66 -8.83
N THR A 70 -5.89 2.80 -8.89
CA THR A 70 -5.67 1.34 -8.89
C THR A 70 -4.95 0.83 -10.13
N LEU A 71 -5.17 1.45 -11.30
CA LEU A 71 -4.42 1.10 -12.52
C LEU A 71 -2.94 1.42 -12.36
N ILE A 72 -2.60 2.58 -11.78
CA ILE A 72 -1.22 2.98 -11.50
C ILE A 72 -0.59 2.00 -10.50
N ALA A 73 -1.27 1.72 -9.39
CA ALA A 73 -0.78 0.81 -8.35
C ALA A 73 -0.50 -0.61 -8.87
N GLU A 74 -1.37 -1.16 -9.73
CA GLU A 74 -1.18 -2.47 -10.38
C GLU A 74 0.14 -2.50 -11.18
N GLU A 75 0.42 -1.46 -11.96
CA GLU A 75 1.63 -1.40 -12.79
C GLU A 75 2.91 -1.24 -11.96
N LEU A 76 2.89 -0.40 -10.92
CA LEU A 76 4.04 -0.22 -10.05
C LEU A 76 4.36 -1.49 -9.25
N ALA A 77 3.33 -2.15 -8.71
CA ALA A 77 3.48 -3.40 -7.98
C ALA A 77 3.90 -4.55 -8.89
N TRP A 78 3.44 -4.56 -10.16
CA TRP A 78 3.95 -5.46 -11.17
C TRP A 78 5.47 -5.34 -11.24
N GLY A 79 6.04 -4.13 -11.34
CA GLY A 79 7.50 -3.90 -11.36
C GLY A 79 8.22 -4.38 -10.11
N CYS A 80 7.85 -3.86 -8.94
CA CYS A 80 8.31 -4.36 -7.64
C CYS A 80 7.51 -3.72 -6.49
N VAL A 81 6.60 -4.45 -5.88
CA VAL A 81 5.76 -3.95 -4.77
C VAL A 81 6.57 -3.41 -3.58
N GLY A 82 7.74 -3.99 -3.28
CA GLY A 82 8.62 -3.49 -2.22
C GLY A 82 9.23 -2.12 -2.52
N LEU A 83 9.60 -1.86 -3.77
CA LEU A 83 10.12 -0.55 -4.17
C LEU A 83 9.00 0.47 -4.36
N SER A 84 7.87 0.06 -4.95
CA SER A 84 6.72 0.95 -5.07
C SER A 84 6.17 1.36 -3.71
N ALA A 85 6.16 0.48 -2.72
CA ALA A 85 5.76 0.83 -1.35
C ALA A 85 6.69 1.87 -0.68
N ALA A 86 7.97 1.94 -1.08
CA ALA A 86 8.94 2.87 -0.48
C ALA A 86 8.57 4.35 -0.76
N PHE A 87 8.02 4.64 -1.96
CA PHE A 87 7.53 5.98 -2.28
C PHE A 87 5.99 6.09 -2.27
N GLY A 88 5.27 4.99 -2.51
CA GLY A 88 3.80 4.97 -2.55
C GLY A 88 3.17 5.28 -1.19
N ALA A 89 3.83 4.93 -0.09
CA ALA A 89 3.37 5.26 1.26
C ALA A 89 3.31 6.77 1.54
N THR A 90 4.00 7.60 0.75
CA THR A 90 3.86 9.07 0.79
C THR A 90 2.42 9.52 0.49
N MET A 91 1.61 8.71 -0.19
CA MET A 91 0.21 9.01 -0.45
C MET A 91 -0.72 8.71 0.74
N PHE A 92 -0.26 8.01 1.79
CA PHE A 92 -1.12 7.64 2.92
C PHE A 92 -1.75 8.83 3.65
N PRO A 93 -1.04 9.97 3.87
CA PRO A 93 -1.65 11.13 4.52
C PRO A 93 -2.70 11.86 3.67
N VAL A 94 -2.73 11.64 2.35
CA VAL A 94 -3.56 12.44 1.43
C VAL A 94 -5.04 12.32 1.76
N ARG A 95 -5.56 11.10 1.92
CA ARG A 95 -7.00 10.92 2.23
C ARG A 95 -7.39 11.51 3.60
N PRO A 96 -6.68 11.22 4.71
CA PRO A 96 -6.94 11.86 5.99
C PRO A 96 -6.89 13.40 5.93
N LEU A 97 -5.91 13.98 5.23
CA LEU A 97 -5.79 15.44 5.06
C LEU A 97 -6.96 16.03 4.26
N LEU A 98 -7.37 15.37 3.17
CA LEU A 98 -8.52 15.83 2.37
C LEU A 98 -9.83 15.76 3.16
N ARG A 99 -10.00 14.71 3.99
CA ARG A 99 -11.21 14.51 4.79
C ARG A 99 -11.30 15.47 5.98
N SER A 100 -10.20 15.64 6.72
CA SER A 100 -10.21 16.21 8.07
C SER A 100 -9.22 17.35 8.27
N GLY A 101 -8.41 17.67 7.26
CA GLY A 101 -7.50 18.81 7.35
C GLY A 101 -8.25 20.14 7.27
N THR A 102 -7.75 21.14 7.99
CA THR A 102 -8.13 22.54 7.71
C THR A 102 -7.56 22.98 6.36
N GLU A 103 -8.05 24.09 5.80
CA GLU A 103 -7.49 24.59 4.54
C GLU A 103 -6.01 24.94 4.65
N GLU A 104 -5.57 25.46 5.80
CA GLU A 104 -4.15 25.74 6.07
C GLU A 104 -3.32 24.44 6.11
N GLN A 105 -3.85 23.37 6.71
CA GLN A 105 -3.19 22.07 6.73
C GLN A 105 -3.13 21.45 5.33
N LYS A 106 -4.22 21.51 4.56
CA LYS A 106 -4.26 21.01 3.18
C LYS A 106 -3.25 21.76 2.31
N GLU A 107 -3.28 23.09 2.35
CA GLU A 107 -2.37 23.94 1.59
C GLU A 107 -0.91 23.67 1.93
N ARG A 108 -0.58 23.54 3.22
CA ARG A 108 0.79 23.24 3.67
C ARG A 108 1.23 21.84 3.28
N TRP A 109 0.44 20.83 3.60
CA TRP A 109 0.88 19.43 3.54
C TRP A 109 0.66 18.79 2.19
N LEU A 110 -0.48 19.01 1.54
CA LEU A 110 -0.74 18.42 0.23
C LEU A 110 0.20 19.00 -0.83
N ARG A 111 0.51 20.30 -0.78
CA ARG A 111 1.54 20.87 -1.67
C ARG A 111 2.93 20.32 -1.42
N ARG A 112 3.30 20.09 -0.15
CA ARG A 112 4.58 19.46 0.18
C ARG A 112 4.64 18.01 -0.33
N LEU A 113 3.55 17.26 -0.22
CA LEU A 113 3.45 15.89 -0.75
C LEU A 113 3.46 15.88 -2.29
N ALA A 114 2.94 16.94 -2.93
CA ALA A 114 2.93 17.10 -4.37
C ALA A 114 4.23 17.72 -4.95
N SER A 115 5.21 18.07 -4.12
CA SER A 115 6.46 18.69 -4.60
C SER A 115 7.23 17.73 -5.51
N PRO A 116 7.90 18.24 -6.56
CA PRO A 116 8.66 17.42 -7.51
C PRO A 116 9.90 16.78 -6.87
N GLU A 117 10.39 17.31 -5.74
CA GLU A 117 11.44 16.69 -4.93
C GLU A 117 10.93 15.46 -4.15
N GLY A 118 9.62 15.37 -3.95
CA GLY A 118 8.97 14.38 -3.11
C GLY A 118 9.09 14.71 -1.61
N CYS A 119 8.18 14.14 -0.83
CA CYS A 119 8.18 14.24 0.64
C CYS A 119 7.95 12.85 1.19
N LEU A 120 8.86 12.29 1.99
CA LEU A 120 8.60 10.98 2.60
C LEU A 120 7.50 11.13 3.64
N ALA A 121 6.45 10.32 3.52
CA ALA A 121 5.36 10.34 4.48
C ALA A 121 4.94 8.94 4.94
N ALA A 122 4.25 8.92 6.07
CA ALA A 122 3.79 7.72 6.74
C ALA A 122 2.45 7.93 7.45
N ILE A 123 1.84 6.81 7.85
CA ILE A 123 0.69 6.78 8.74
C ILE A 123 0.91 5.69 9.79
N ALA A 124 0.68 6.01 11.06
CA ALA A 124 1.10 5.18 12.18
C ALA A 124 -0.08 4.88 13.11
N PHE A 125 -0.67 3.70 12.91
CA PHE A 125 -1.73 3.15 13.77
C PHE A 125 -1.16 2.15 14.77
N THR A 126 -0.44 1.16 14.24
CA THR A 126 -0.11 -0.10 14.89
C THR A 126 0.90 0.07 16.02
N GLU A 127 0.67 -0.69 17.07
CA GLU A 127 1.52 -0.81 18.25
C GLU A 127 1.82 -2.29 18.52
N PRO A 128 2.84 -2.62 19.32
CA PRO A 128 3.17 -4.02 19.63
C PRO A 128 1.99 -4.82 20.19
N GLY A 129 1.09 -4.17 20.94
CA GLY A 129 -0.11 -4.79 21.51
C GLY A 129 -1.40 -4.65 20.68
N ALA A 130 -1.40 -3.85 19.61
CA ALA A 130 -2.61 -3.48 18.89
C ALA A 130 -2.35 -3.24 17.39
N GLY A 131 -2.81 -4.15 16.54
CA GLY A 131 -2.74 -4.01 15.07
C GLY A 131 -4.11 -4.12 14.42
N SER A 132 -4.71 -5.32 14.49
CA SER A 132 -6.08 -5.54 13.98
C SER A 132 -7.14 -4.82 14.82
N ASP A 133 -6.93 -4.73 16.13
CA ASP A 133 -7.77 -3.95 17.03
C ASP A 133 -7.22 -2.52 17.17
N VAL A 134 -7.54 -1.67 16.20
CA VAL A 134 -7.15 -0.24 16.22
C VAL A 134 -7.73 0.49 17.45
N SER A 135 -8.86 0.02 18.00
CA SER A 135 -9.43 0.65 19.21
C SER A 135 -8.60 0.37 20.47
N GLY A 136 -7.81 -0.70 20.43
CA GLY A 136 -6.94 -1.18 21.51
C GLY A 136 -5.59 -0.46 21.64
N ILE A 137 -5.28 0.53 20.80
CA ILE A 137 -4.02 1.30 20.90
C ILE A 137 -3.85 1.96 22.28
N GLN A 138 -2.62 2.20 22.69
CA GLN A 138 -2.22 2.63 24.03
C GLN A 138 -1.36 3.90 24.03
N SER A 139 -0.79 4.33 22.89
CA SER A 139 -0.15 5.65 22.80
C SER A 139 -1.09 6.72 23.31
N THR A 140 -0.59 7.64 24.13
CA THR A 140 -1.38 8.69 24.77
C THR A 140 -1.05 10.06 24.20
N ALA A 141 -2.02 10.96 24.27
CA ALA A 141 -1.83 12.39 24.07
C ALA A 141 -2.45 13.13 25.26
N ARG A 142 -1.85 14.25 25.65
CA ARG A 142 -2.41 15.19 26.64
C ARG A 142 -2.24 16.63 26.18
N ARG A 143 -3.09 17.53 26.66
CA ARG A 143 -2.95 18.97 26.44
C ARG A 143 -2.00 19.57 27.47
N GLU A 144 -1.05 20.37 27.04
CA GLU A 144 -0.09 21.03 27.92
C GLU A 144 0.34 22.37 27.33
N GLY A 145 -0.04 23.49 27.97
CA GLY A 145 0.44 24.82 27.56
C GLY A 145 0.03 25.27 26.15
N GLY A 146 -1.09 24.76 25.61
CA GLY A 146 -1.52 25.05 24.23
C GLY A 146 -0.90 24.12 23.17
N GLU A 147 -0.15 23.11 23.61
CA GLU A 147 0.42 22.04 22.78
C GLU A 147 -0.22 20.70 23.13
N TYR A 148 -0.01 19.71 22.26
CA TYR A 148 -0.24 18.30 22.56
C TYR A 148 1.09 17.64 22.88
N VAL A 149 1.10 16.83 23.93
CA VAL A 149 2.26 16.01 24.31
C VAL A 149 1.89 14.54 24.14
N LEU A 150 2.62 13.85 23.27
CA LEU A 150 2.37 12.46 22.91
C LEU A 150 3.43 11.53 23.49
N ASP A 151 2.99 10.35 23.94
CA ASP A 151 3.84 9.30 24.50
C ASP A 151 3.46 7.93 23.92
N GLY A 152 4.45 7.12 23.56
CA GLY A 152 4.30 5.73 23.12
C GLY A 152 5.21 5.33 21.96
N GLU A 153 5.02 4.12 21.44
CA GLU A 153 5.77 3.61 20.30
C GLU A 153 4.81 3.00 19.28
N LYS A 154 4.91 3.44 18.02
CA LYS A 154 4.25 2.78 16.90
C LYS A 154 5.23 1.86 16.21
N CYS A 155 4.76 0.71 15.75
CA CYS A 155 5.58 -0.29 15.07
C CYS A 155 4.98 -0.70 13.72
N TYR A 156 5.80 -1.35 12.89
CA TYR A 156 5.43 -1.76 11.54
C TYR A 156 4.96 -0.61 10.63
N VAL A 157 5.47 0.60 10.86
CA VAL A 157 5.10 1.79 10.09
C VAL A 157 5.94 1.80 8.83
N THR A 158 5.29 1.76 7.67
CA THR A 158 5.99 1.99 6.38
C THR A 158 6.53 3.42 6.38
N ASN A 159 7.81 3.59 6.05
CA ASN A 159 8.60 4.82 6.23
C ASN A 159 8.71 5.29 7.70
N GLY A 160 8.40 4.42 8.67
CA GLY A 160 8.50 4.72 10.11
C GLY A 160 9.89 5.17 10.51
N GLY A 161 9.98 6.29 11.21
CA GLY A 161 11.24 6.87 11.68
C GLY A 161 12.07 7.60 10.61
N ILE A 162 11.75 7.44 9.32
CA ILE A 162 12.43 8.17 8.23
C ILE A 162 11.51 9.13 7.47
N ALA A 163 10.20 9.05 7.68
CA ALA A 163 9.23 9.94 7.08
C ALA A 163 9.35 11.36 7.65
N GLU A 164 9.27 12.35 6.76
CA GLU A 164 9.25 13.75 7.12
C GLU A 164 7.92 14.17 7.75
N LEU A 165 6.82 13.56 7.30
CA LEU A 165 5.48 13.74 7.86
C LEU A 165 4.87 12.37 8.21
N THR A 166 4.40 12.22 9.44
CA THR A 166 3.66 11.04 9.88
C THR A 166 2.32 11.44 10.48
N ILE A 167 1.21 10.85 10.03
CA ILE A 167 -0.03 10.92 10.79
C ILE A 167 0.02 9.87 11.90
N VAL A 168 -0.04 10.31 13.15
CA VAL A 168 -0.04 9.40 14.31
C VAL A 168 -1.39 9.41 15.02
N PHE A 169 -1.87 8.23 15.39
CA PHE A 169 -3.09 8.06 16.18
C PHE A 169 -2.75 7.76 17.64
N ALA A 170 -3.30 8.54 18.57
CA ALA A 170 -3.07 8.38 20.01
C ALA A 170 -4.36 8.66 20.81
N LYS A 171 -4.45 8.15 22.04
CA LYS A 171 -5.58 8.36 22.94
C LYS A 171 -5.45 9.68 23.69
N LEU A 172 -6.41 10.58 23.47
CA LEU A 172 -6.61 11.81 24.22
C LEU A 172 -7.93 11.67 24.99
N ASP A 173 -7.90 11.78 26.31
CA ASP A 173 -9.08 11.60 27.18
C ASP A 173 -9.86 10.30 26.90
N GLY A 174 -9.13 9.23 26.54
CA GLY A 174 -9.69 7.91 26.23
C GLY A 174 -10.21 7.73 24.81
N ALA A 175 -10.30 8.80 24.00
CA ALA A 175 -10.72 8.75 22.60
C ALA A 175 -9.52 8.79 21.66
N ILE A 176 -9.61 8.13 20.50
CA ILE A 176 -8.54 8.13 19.51
C ILE A 176 -8.58 9.46 18.73
N THR A 177 -7.44 10.15 18.69
CA THR A 177 -7.23 11.42 17.98
C THR A 177 -6.06 11.27 17.01
N ALA A 178 -6.11 12.00 15.88
CA ALA A 178 -5.08 11.99 14.85
C ALA A 178 -4.22 13.26 14.91
N PHE A 179 -2.92 13.11 14.74
CA PHE A 179 -1.94 14.20 14.82
C PHE A 179 -0.97 14.18 13.65
N LEU A 180 -0.61 15.36 13.13
CA LEU A 180 0.41 15.56 12.10
C LEU A 180 1.79 15.77 12.75
N VAL A 181 2.61 14.73 12.73
CA VAL A 181 3.92 14.69 13.38
C VAL A 181 5.03 14.88 12.34
N GLU A 182 5.95 15.81 12.56
CA GLU A 182 7.17 15.95 11.76
C GLU A 182 8.36 15.23 12.40
N ALA A 183 9.29 14.77 11.57
CA ALA A 183 10.52 14.11 12.03
C ALA A 183 11.38 14.99 12.97
N GLY A 184 11.25 16.32 12.89
CA GLY A 184 12.01 17.27 13.69
C GLY A 184 11.31 17.74 14.97
N ASP A 185 10.08 17.28 15.25
CA ASP A 185 9.36 17.69 16.44
C ASP A 185 10.08 17.17 17.72
N PRO A 186 10.20 17.99 18.79
CA PRO A 186 10.85 17.55 20.02
C PRO A 186 10.18 16.30 20.58
N GLY A 187 10.96 15.29 20.95
CA GLY A 187 10.47 14.02 21.51
C GLY A 187 10.05 12.98 20.46
N VAL A 188 10.18 13.28 19.16
CA VAL A 188 9.99 12.32 18.06
C VAL A 188 11.33 11.72 17.68
N SER A 189 11.41 10.40 17.58
CA SER A 189 12.62 9.74 17.10
C SER A 189 12.33 8.44 16.33
N ALA A 190 13.27 8.08 15.47
CA ALA A 190 13.25 6.80 14.78
C ALA A 190 13.56 5.67 15.76
N GLY A 191 12.74 4.63 15.74
CA GLY A 191 13.02 3.38 16.43
C GLY A 191 13.76 2.39 15.53
N ARG A 192 13.49 1.09 15.69
CA ARG A 192 14.18 0.05 14.92
C ARG A 192 13.61 -0.07 13.52
N LYS A 193 14.47 -0.36 12.54
CA LYS A 193 14.04 -0.91 11.24
C LYS A 193 13.74 -2.40 11.40
N GLU A 194 12.62 -2.84 10.84
CA GLU A 194 12.13 -4.22 10.95
C GLU A 194 12.70 -5.11 9.85
N PRO A 195 13.32 -6.26 10.19
CA PRO A 195 13.66 -7.29 9.20
C PRO A 195 12.38 -8.02 8.77
N LYS A 196 12.16 -8.15 7.46
CA LYS A 196 10.91 -8.68 6.90
C LYS A 196 11.11 -9.87 5.96
N LEU A 197 10.08 -10.71 5.85
CA LEU A 197 10.00 -11.79 4.86
C LEU A 197 10.02 -11.25 3.41
N GLY A 198 9.13 -10.30 3.14
CA GLY A 198 8.91 -9.67 1.84
C GLY A 198 8.78 -8.15 1.97
N LEU A 199 8.66 -7.47 0.84
CA LEU A 199 8.73 -6.01 0.72
C LEU A 199 10.01 -5.46 1.37
N ARG A 200 11.12 -6.20 1.24
CA ARG A 200 12.38 -5.91 1.95
C ARG A 200 12.98 -4.57 1.56
N ALA A 201 12.82 -4.14 0.31
CA ALA A 201 13.25 -2.82 -0.15
C ALA A 201 12.46 -1.65 0.48
N SER A 202 11.23 -1.89 0.95
CA SER A 202 10.44 -0.88 1.65
C SER A 202 10.95 -0.70 3.08
N HIS A 203 11.12 0.55 3.51
CA HIS A 203 11.44 0.82 4.91
C HIS A 203 10.21 0.55 5.78
N THR A 204 10.35 -0.31 6.78
CA THR A 204 9.35 -0.52 7.82
C THR A 204 10.06 -0.37 9.14
N GLY A 205 9.58 0.53 9.99
CA GLY A 205 10.24 0.82 11.26
C GLY A 205 9.26 1.20 12.35
N SER A 206 9.82 1.51 13.53
CA SER A 206 9.08 2.14 14.61
C SER A 206 9.32 3.65 14.68
N ILE A 207 8.33 4.36 15.22
CA ILE A 207 8.42 5.76 15.61
C ILE A 207 8.17 5.82 17.12
N VAL A 208 9.11 6.43 17.82
CA VAL A 208 9.08 6.61 19.27
C VAL A 208 8.65 8.03 19.57
N LEU A 209 7.69 8.16 20.47
CA LEU A 209 7.16 9.40 21.00
C LEU A 209 7.46 9.42 22.50
N ASP A 210 8.42 10.25 22.89
CA ASP A 210 8.85 10.41 24.29
C ASP A 210 8.64 11.87 24.68
N GLY A 211 7.48 12.15 25.27
CA GLY A 211 7.04 13.51 25.52
C GLY A 211 7.00 14.38 24.26
N ALA A 212 6.60 13.82 23.13
CA ALA A 212 6.64 14.49 21.83
C ALA A 212 5.71 15.71 21.80
N ARG A 213 6.25 16.92 21.59
CA ARG A 213 5.51 18.19 21.71
C ARG A 213 5.08 18.71 20.36
N LEU A 214 3.78 18.85 20.16
CA LEU A 214 3.17 19.30 18.91
C LEU A 214 2.35 20.57 19.15
N PRO A 215 2.49 21.61 18.31
CA PRO A 215 1.59 22.76 18.37
C PRO A 215 0.13 22.38 18.08
N ALA A 216 -0.81 23.20 18.54
CA ALA A 216 -2.25 22.91 18.40
C ALA A 216 -2.71 22.71 16.94
N ASP A 217 -2.03 23.34 15.98
CA ASP A 217 -2.29 23.21 14.54
C ASP A 217 -1.92 21.83 13.96
N ARG A 218 -1.39 20.92 14.78
CA ARG A 218 -1.10 19.52 14.41
C ARG A 218 -2.25 18.56 14.67
N LEU A 219 -3.32 18.99 15.33
CA LEU A 219 -4.54 18.21 15.42
C LEU A 219 -5.16 18.04 14.02
N LEU A 220 -5.41 16.79 13.59
CA LEU A 220 -6.09 16.52 12.33
C LEU A 220 -7.56 16.15 12.59
N GLY A 221 -8.48 16.99 12.10
CA GLY A 221 -9.89 16.92 12.46
C GLY A 221 -10.14 17.43 13.87
N GLU A 222 -11.15 16.89 14.53
CA GLU A 222 -11.44 17.21 15.94
C GLU A 222 -10.91 16.14 16.89
N GLU A 223 -10.77 16.49 18.17
CA GLU A 223 -10.41 15.54 19.21
C GLU A 223 -11.43 14.38 19.28
N GLY A 224 -10.95 13.14 19.31
CA GLY A 224 -11.79 11.94 19.31
C GLY A 224 -12.28 11.48 17.93
N GLU A 225 -12.00 12.22 16.85
CA GLU A 225 -12.37 11.81 15.49
C GLU A 225 -11.38 10.82 14.84
N GLY A 226 -10.25 10.54 15.49
CA GLY A 226 -9.17 9.73 14.93
C GLY A 226 -9.63 8.33 14.50
N PHE A 227 -10.55 7.70 15.23
CA PHE A 227 -11.09 6.39 14.80
C PHE A 227 -11.89 6.49 13.49
N ALA A 228 -12.70 7.55 13.32
CA ALA A 228 -13.48 7.76 12.10
C ALA A 228 -12.56 8.09 10.91
N ILE A 229 -11.50 8.89 11.13
CA ILE A 229 -10.46 9.17 10.14
C ILE A 229 -9.78 7.86 9.70
N ALA A 230 -9.41 7.00 10.66
CA ALA A 230 -8.79 5.71 10.36
C ALA A 230 -9.70 4.79 9.53
N MET A 231 -10.98 4.69 9.89
CA MET A 231 -11.93 3.84 9.15
C MET A 231 -12.16 4.34 7.72
N ASP A 232 -12.23 5.65 7.52
CA ASP A 232 -12.34 6.25 6.18
C ASP A 232 -11.07 6.01 5.35
N PHE A 233 -9.88 6.15 5.95
CA PHE A 233 -8.62 5.78 5.30
C PHE A 233 -8.64 4.33 4.81
N PHE A 234 -9.01 3.38 5.67
CA PHE A 234 -9.07 1.96 5.29
C PHE A 234 -10.08 1.65 4.19
N MET A 235 -11.18 2.41 4.10
CA MET A 235 -12.14 2.26 3.01
C MET A 235 -11.50 2.58 1.65
N HIS A 236 -10.59 3.55 1.60
CA HIS A 236 -9.92 4.01 0.39
C HIS A 236 -8.62 3.25 0.09
N SER A 237 -7.90 2.79 1.11
CA SER A 237 -6.63 2.07 0.96
C SER A 237 -6.82 0.63 0.49
N ARG A 238 -7.91 -0.05 0.88
CA ARG A 238 -8.14 -1.46 0.55
C ARG A 238 -8.16 -1.77 -0.96
N PRO A 239 -8.84 -0.99 -1.82
CA PRO A 239 -8.73 -1.18 -3.27
C PRO A 239 -7.31 -0.96 -3.82
N GLN A 240 -6.52 -0.06 -3.22
CA GLN A 240 -5.13 0.15 -3.63
C GLN A 240 -4.27 -1.08 -3.30
N VAL A 241 -4.38 -1.63 -2.09
CA VAL A 241 -3.68 -2.88 -1.73
C VAL A 241 -4.14 -4.07 -2.56
N ALA A 242 -5.42 -4.12 -2.93
CA ALA A 242 -5.92 -5.15 -3.85
C ALA A 242 -5.26 -5.03 -5.23
N ALA A 243 -5.06 -3.80 -5.73
CA ALA A 243 -4.33 -3.54 -6.97
C ALA A 243 -2.85 -3.91 -6.88
N GLU A 244 -2.21 -3.64 -5.74
CA GLU A 244 -0.82 -4.06 -5.51
C GLU A 244 -0.68 -5.59 -5.52
N ALA A 245 -1.56 -6.30 -4.82
CA ALA A 245 -1.59 -7.76 -4.81
C ALA A 245 -1.84 -8.32 -6.22
N LEU A 246 -2.76 -7.71 -6.97
CA LEU A 246 -3.00 -8.03 -8.38
C LEU A 246 -1.75 -7.84 -9.24
N GLY A 247 -1.02 -6.74 -9.08
CA GLY A 247 0.22 -6.49 -9.81
C GLY A 247 1.28 -7.58 -9.57
N VAL A 248 1.45 -7.99 -8.31
CA VAL A 248 2.35 -9.10 -7.94
C VAL A 248 1.89 -10.42 -8.57
N ALA A 249 0.59 -10.74 -8.47
CA ALA A 249 0.02 -11.95 -9.06
C ALA A 249 0.23 -11.97 -10.59
N ARG A 250 -0.05 -10.85 -11.26
CA ARG A 250 0.10 -10.69 -12.71
C ARG A 250 1.55 -10.88 -13.14
N ALA A 251 2.51 -10.27 -12.45
CA ALA A 251 3.93 -10.45 -12.74
C ALA A 251 4.37 -11.91 -12.64
N ALA A 252 3.95 -12.61 -11.59
CA ALA A 252 4.26 -14.03 -11.40
C ALA A 252 3.61 -14.92 -12.47
N PHE A 253 2.35 -14.64 -12.83
CA PHE A 253 1.62 -15.35 -13.87
C PHE A 253 2.26 -15.19 -15.26
N GLU A 254 2.57 -13.96 -15.67
CA GLU A 254 3.18 -13.68 -16.97
C GLU A 254 4.54 -14.37 -17.09
N TYR A 255 5.37 -14.27 -16.05
CA TYR A 255 6.69 -14.91 -16.01
C TYR A 255 6.59 -16.43 -16.09
N ALA A 256 5.73 -17.05 -15.27
CA ALA A 256 5.54 -18.49 -15.28
C ALA A 256 4.98 -19.00 -16.61
N THR A 257 4.10 -18.22 -17.25
CA THR A 257 3.56 -18.52 -18.58
C THR A 257 4.67 -18.50 -19.64
N ALA A 258 5.51 -17.46 -19.65
CA ALA A 258 6.64 -17.38 -20.58
C ALA A 258 7.60 -18.58 -20.38
N TYR A 259 7.99 -18.85 -19.12
CA TYR A 259 8.84 -19.99 -18.79
C TYR A 259 8.23 -21.32 -19.25
N ALA A 260 6.93 -21.53 -19.04
CA ALA A 260 6.26 -22.77 -19.43
C ALA A 260 6.16 -22.98 -20.95
N ASN A 261 6.15 -21.90 -21.74
CA ASN A 261 6.18 -21.96 -23.20
C ASN A 261 7.59 -22.33 -23.73
N GLU A 262 8.64 -21.91 -23.05
CA GLU A 262 10.02 -22.11 -23.49
C GLU A 262 10.63 -23.41 -22.95
N ARG A 263 10.47 -23.67 -21.65
CA ARG A 263 11.07 -24.83 -20.97
C ARG A 263 10.47 -26.12 -21.49
N ARG A 264 11.34 -27.08 -21.84
CA ARG A 264 10.94 -28.41 -22.34
C ARG A 264 11.23 -29.50 -21.32
N ALA A 265 10.28 -30.41 -21.17
CA ALA A 265 10.45 -31.66 -20.44
C ALA A 265 9.65 -32.77 -21.12
N PHE A 266 10.21 -33.98 -21.17
CA PHE A 266 9.60 -35.12 -21.87
C PHE A 266 9.18 -34.74 -23.31
N GLY A 267 10.12 -34.15 -24.06
CA GLY A 267 9.99 -33.85 -25.50
C GLY A 267 9.07 -32.69 -25.90
N LYS A 268 8.38 -32.01 -24.97
CA LYS A 268 7.43 -30.92 -25.26
C LYS A 268 7.62 -29.74 -24.30
N PRO A 269 7.19 -28.51 -24.66
CA PRO A 269 7.07 -27.40 -23.72
C PRO A 269 6.25 -27.80 -22.47
N LEU A 270 6.53 -27.18 -21.32
CA LEU A 270 5.79 -27.45 -20.08
C LEU A 270 4.31 -27.11 -20.24
N ILE A 271 3.97 -26.03 -20.96
CA ILE A 271 2.58 -25.63 -21.20
C ILE A 271 1.75 -26.70 -21.93
N ALA A 272 2.39 -27.62 -22.67
CA ALA A 272 1.70 -28.72 -23.34
C ALA A 272 1.33 -29.88 -22.39
N LYS A 273 1.68 -29.77 -21.10
CA LYS A 273 1.35 -30.76 -20.06
C LYS A 273 0.13 -30.26 -19.30
N GLN A 274 -0.96 -31.05 -19.30
CA GLN A 274 -2.25 -30.63 -18.73
C GLN A 274 -2.16 -30.15 -17.28
N GLY A 275 -1.34 -30.81 -16.45
CA GLY A 275 -1.12 -30.40 -15.06
C GLY A 275 -0.49 -29.00 -14.91
N VAL A 276 0.28 -28.54 -15.89
CA VAL A 276 0.85 -27.17 -15.92
C VAL A 276 -0.15 -26.19 -16.55
N SER A 277 -0.77 -26.55 -17.67
CA SER A 277 -1.71 -25.64 -18.35
C SER A 277 -2.95 -25.34 -17.51
N PHE A 278 -3.44 -26.29 -16.69
CA PHE A 278 -4.56 -26.04 -15.78
C PHE A 278 -4.18 -25.04 -14.67
N LYS A 279 -2.97 -25.17 -14.09
CA LYS A 279 -2.48 -24.16 -13.14
C LYS A 279 -2.42 -22.77 -13.76
N LEU A 280 -1.87 -22.65 -14.96
CA LEU A 280 -1.82 -21.38 -15.68
C LEU A 280 -3.23 -20.82 -15.97
N ALA A 281 -4.19 -21.69 -16.29
CA ALA A 281 -5.58 -21.27 -16.48
C ALA A 281 -6.22 -20.75 -15.18
N ASP A 282 -6.01 -21.45 -14.06
CA ASP A 282 -6.50 -21.02 -12.74
C ASP A 282 -5.86 -19.69 -12.32
N MET A 283 -4.54 -19.54 -12.53
CA MET A 283 -3.82 -18.28 -12.28
C MET A 283 -4.39 -17.13 -13.10
N ALA A 284 -4.66 -17.34 -14.39
CA ALA A 284 -5.26 -16.33 -15.27
C ALA A 284 -6.66 -15.91 -14.77
N MET A 285 -7.52 -16.86 -14.39
CA MET A 285 -8.84 -16.56 -13.84
C MET A 285 -8.75 -15.77 -12.52
N GLN A 286 -7.81 -16.13 -11.65
CA GLN A 286 -7.58 -15.44 -10.38
C GLN A 286 -7.12 -13.99 -10.58
N VAL A 287 -6.23 -13.74 -11.55
CA VAL A 287 -5.78 -12.39 -11.93
C VAL A 287 -6.96 -11.55 -12.43
N GLU A 288 -7.75 -12.08 -13.38
CA GLU A 288 -8.90 -11.34 -13.92
C GLU A 288 -9.99 -11.08 -12.87
N ALA A 289 -10.30 -12.06 -12.02
CA ALA A 289 -11.27 -11.89 -10.94
C ALA A 289 -10.81 -10.84 -9.92
N SER A 290 -9.51 -10.83 -9.58
CA SER A 290 -8.92 -9.83 -8.68
C SER A 290 -9.02 -8.43 -9.26
N ARG A 291 -8.78 -8.27 -10.57
CA ARG A 291 -8.92 -7.00 -11.28
C ARG A 291 -10.33 -6.46 -11.24
N LEU A 292 -11.33 -7.29 -11.56
CA LEU A 292 -12.73 -6.87 -11.57
C LEU A 292 -13.25 -6.49 -10.19
N LEU A 293 -12.88 -7.25 -9.14
CA LEU A 293 -13.24 -6.89 -7.76
C LEU A 293 -12.60 -5.56 -7.34
N THR A 294 -11.33 -5.36 -7.68
CA THR A 294 -10.58 -4.13 -7.39
C THR A 294 -11.21 -2.92 -8.05
N TRP A 295 -11.45 -2.98 -9.37
CA TRP A 295 -12.08 -1.89 -10.11
C TRP A 295 -13.49 -1.59 -9.65
N ARG A 296 -14.27 -2.62 -9.29
CA ARG A 296 -15.62 -2.42 -8.74
C ARG A 296 -15.58 -1.66 -7.42
N ALA A 297 -14.64 -1.99 -6.53
CA ALA A 297 -14.49 -1.29 -5.25
C ALA A 297 -14.04 0.15 -5.46
N ALA A 298 -13.09 0.39 -6.36
CA ALA A 298 -12.61 1.73 -6.71
C ALA A 298 -13.69 2.58 -7.40
N ALA A 299 -14.50 2.00 -8.28
CA ALA A 299 -15.59 2.71 -8.94
C ALA A 299 -16.69 3.12 -7.95
N ALA A 300 -16.95 2.34 -6.91
CA ALA A 300 -17.87 2.71 -5.84
C ALA A 300 -17.36 3.93 -5.05
N LEU A 301 -16.05 4.00 -4.79
CA LEU A 301 -15.42 5.19 -4.18
C LEU A 301 -15.58 6.42 -5.07
N ASP A 302 -15.33 6.29 -6.38
CA ASP A 302 -15.48 7.37 -7.36
C ASP A 302 -16.95 7.86 -7.45
N ALA A 303 -17.92 6.98 -7.20
CA ALA A 303 -19.34 7.30 -7.14
C ALA A 303 -19.80 7.88 -5.79
N GLY A 304 -18.92 7.98 -4.79
CA GLY A 304 -19.26 8.42 -3.43
C GLY A 304 -20.11 7.42 -2.63
N GLU A 305 -20.09 6.15 -3.03
CA GLU A 305 -20.82 5.07 -2.38
C GLU A 305 -20.00 4.44 -1.23
N ASP A 306 -20.66 3.73 -0.30
CA ASP A 306 -19.97 2.94 0.72
C ASP A 306 -19.25 1.74 0.07
N ALA A 307 -17.94 1.87 -0.09
CA ALA A 307 -17.09 0.81 -0.62
C ALA A 307 -16.55 -0.15 0.45
N GLY A 308 -16.98 -0.06 1.71
CA GLY A 308 -16.43 -0.87 2.81
C GLY A 308 -16.53 -2.37 2.57
N LEU A 309 -17.68 -2.85 2.10
CA LEU A 309 -17.88 -4.26 1.74
C LEU A 309 -17.11 -4.65 0.47
N LEU A 310 -17.19 -3.82 -0.59
CA LEU A 310 -16.56 -4.08 -1.88
C LEU A 310 -15.03 -4.09 -1.77
N GLY A 311 -14.46 -3.16 -1.01
CA GLY A 311 -13.03 -3.08 -0.72
C GLY A 311 -12.56 -4.30 0.09
N SER A 312 -13.37 -4.78 1.03
CA SER A 312 -13.05 -6.01 1.79
C SER A 312 -13.06 -7.26 0.91
N TYR A 313 -14.01 -7.36 -0.04
CA TYR A 313 -14.00 -8.42 -1.06
C TYR A 313 -12.74 -8.36 -1.93
N ALA A 314 -12.44 -7.18 -2.48
CA ALA A 314 -11.28 -6.98 -3.35
C ALA A 314 -9.97 -7.32 -2.64
N LYS A 315 -9.73 -6.75 -1.45
CA LYS A 315 -8.49 -6.94 -0.70
C LYS A 315 -8.30 -8.40 -0.31
N ALA A 316 -9.31 -9.04 0.27
CA ALA A 316 -9.21 -10.43 0.70
C ALA A 316 -8.94 -11.37 -0.50
N PHE A 317 -9.72 -11.23 -1.58
CA PHE A 317 -9.59 -12.09 -2.75
C PHE A 317 -8.25 -11.89 -3.46
N ALA A 318 -7.86 -10.64 -3.73
CA ALA A 318 -6.62 -10.33 -4.44
C ALA A 318 -5.38 -10.77 -3.66
N ALA A 319 -5.36 -10.59 -2.33
CA ALA A 319 -4.25 -11.04 -1.49
C ALA A 319 -4.12 -12.57 -1.47
N ASP A 320 -5.23 -13.29 -1.32
CA ASP A 320 -5.24 -14.76 -1.33
C ASP A 320 -4.88 -15.32 -2.71
N ALA A 321 -5.38 -14.68 -3.78
CA ALA A 321 -5.02 -14.99 -5.17
C ALA A 321 -3.52 -14.76 -5.42
N ALA A 322 -2.95 -13.62 -4.98
CA ALA A 322 -1.53 -13.34 -5.16
C ALA A 322 -0.64 -14.41 -4.50
N MET A 323 -0.98 -14.86 -3.28
CA MET A 323 -0.25 -15.93 -2.60
C MET A 323 -0.36 -17.26 -3.35
N SER A 324 -1.56 -17.61 -3.83
CA SER A 324 -1.80 -18.82 -4.63
C SER A 324 -1.01 -18.80 -5.94
N VAL A 325 -1.15 -17.73 -6.71
CA VAL A 325 -0.51 -17.53 -8.02
C VAL A 325 1.01 -17.56 -7.91
N THR A 326 1.58 -16.87 -6.92
CA THR A 326 3.04 -16.84 -6.74
C THR A 326 3.61 -18.18 -6.29
N THR A 327 2.89 -18.92 -5.44
CA THR A 327 3.28 -20.29 -5.06
C THR A 327 3.27 -21.23 -6.27
N ASP A 328 2.23 -21.14 -7.11
CA ASP A 328 2.14 -21.94 -8.33
C ASP A 328 3.18 -21.53 -9.39
N ALA A 329 3.53 -20.24 -9.47
CA ALA A 329 4.63 -19.78 -10.31
C ALA A 329 5.96 -20.44 -9.91
N VAL A 330 6.30 -20.44 -8.61
CA VAL A 330 7.48 -21.16 -8.10
C VAL A 330 7.41 -22.65 -8.48
N GLN A 331 6.26 -23.29 -8.30
CA GLN A 331 6.06 -24.70 -8.61
C GLN A 331 6.23 -25.04 -10.10
N ILE A 332 5.78 -24.17 -11.01
CA ILE A 332 5.90 -24.34 -12.47
C ILE A 332 7.36 -24.27 -12.92
N LEU A 333 8.17 -23.39 -12.31
CA LEU A 333 9.60 -23.29 -12.57
C LEU A 333 10.38 -24.47 -11.96
N GLY A 334 9.82 -25.17 -10.99
CA GLY A 334 10.46 -26.30 -10.31
C GLY A 334 11.71 -25.85 -9.54
N GLY A 335 12.83 -26.55 -9.71
CA GLY A 335 14.09 -26.19 -9.03
C GLY A 335 14.53 -24.75 -9.30
N ALA A 336 14.31 -24.24 -10.52
CA ALA A 336 14.61 -22.85 -10.88
C ALA A 336 13.76 -21.84 -10.10
N GLY A 337 12.54 -22.21 -9.68
CA GLY A 337 11.66 -21.34 -8.92
C GLY A 337 12.11 -21.10 -7.48
N ILE A 338 13.00 -21.95 -6.95
CA ILE A 338 13.63 -21.78 -5.62
C ILE A 338 14.90 -20.93 -5.73
N MET A 339 15.49 -20.86 -6.92
CA MET A 339 16.73 -20.14 -7.14
C MET A 339 16.47 -18.64 -7.18
N ARG A 340 17.45 -17.91 -6.62
CA ARG A 340 17.40 -16.47 -6.41
C ARG A 340 17.72 -15.64 -7.67
N ASP A 341 18.08 -16.29 -8.76
CA ASP A 341 18.23 -15.71 -10.11
C ASP A 341 16.90 -15.62 -10.87
N HIS A 342 15.83 -16.26 -10.36
CA HIS A 342 14.47 -16.08 -10.84
C HIS A 342 13.64 -15.23 -9.87
N PRO A 343 12.73 -14.36 -10.36
CA PRO A 343 12.01 -13.41 -9.52
C PRO A 343 10.85 -14.02 -8.71
N VAL A 344 10.41 -15.23 -9.05
CA VAL A 344 9.18 -15.83 -8.51
C VAL A 344 9.24 -16.11 -7.00
N GLU A 345 10.41 -16.47 -6.46
CA GLU A 345 10.59 -16.66 -5.00
C GLU A 345 10.35 -15.35 -4.24
N LYS A 346 10.83 -14.24 -4.79
CA LYS A 346 10.67 -12.91 -4.20
C LYS A 346 9.21 -12.49 -4.22
N TRP A 347 8.52 -12.66 -5.35
CA TRP A 347 7.09 -12.34 -5.43
C TRP A 347 6.25 -13.19 -4.47
N MET A 348 6.62 -14.46 -4.23
CA MET A 348 5.97 -15.30 -3.22
C MET A 348 6.14 -14.74 -1.80
N ARG A 349 7.36 -14.31 -1.43
CA ARG A 349 7.61 -13.65 -0.14
C ARG A 349 6.84 -12.34 -0.01
N ASP A 350 6.83 -11.53 -1.06
CA ASP A 350 6.13 -10.25 -1.12
C ASP A 350 4.60 -10.43 -1.00
N ALA A 351 4.02 -11.39 -1.74
CA ALA A 351 2.59 -11.68 -1.74
C ALA A 351 2.07 -12.07 -0.35
N LYS A 352 2.90 -12.72 0.47
CA LYS A 352 2.48 -13.11 1.83
C LYS A 352 2.15 -11.89 2.70
N VAL A 353 2.85 -10.78 2.51
CA VAL A 353 2.62 -9.53 3.26
C VAL A 353 1.23 -8.96 2.97
N MET A 354 0.72 -9.12 1.75
CA MET A 354 -0.59 -8.61 1.32
C MET A 354 -1.77 -9.27 2.05
N GLN A 355 -1.60 -10.48 2.59
CA GLN A 355 -2.60 -11.13 3.43
C GLN A 355 -2.67 -10.54 4.85
N ILE A 356 -1.71 -9.70 5.25
CA ILE A 356 -1.54 -9.21 6.62
C ILE A 356 -1.83 -7.70 6.72
N VAL A 357 -1.19 -6.89 5.88
CA VAL A 357 -1.25 -5.42 5.96
C VAL A 357 -2.63 -4.86 5.59
N GLU A 358 -2.94 -3.64 6.03
CA GLU A 358 -4.22 -2.95 5.75
C GLU A 358 -5.46 -3.82 6.11
N GLY A 359 -5.34 -4.52 7.24
CA GLY A 359 -6.31 -5.48 7.77
C GLY A 359 -6.09 -6.89 7.22
N THR A 360 -5.85 -7.85 8.12
CA THR A 360 -5.56 -9.24 7.76
C THR A 360 -6.68 -9.89 6.95
N SER A 361 -6.37 -10.97 6.24
CA SER A 361 -7.37 -11.80 5.54
C SER A 361 -8.54 -12.21 6.45
N GLU A 362 -8.32 -12.42 7.75
CA GLU A 362 -9.35 -12.70 8.74
C GLU A 362 -10.17 -11.45 9.09
N ILE A 363 -9.53 -10.29 9.25
CA ILE A 363 -10.23 -9.03 9.52
C ILE A 363 -11.11 -8.62 8.33
N GLN A 364 -10.66 -8.80 7.09
CA GLN A 364 -11.52 -8.56 5.93
C GLN A 364 -12.76 -9.47 5.95
N ARG A 365 -12.58 -10.76 6.27
CA ARG A 365 -13.70 -11.70 6.43
C ARG A 365 -14.61 -11.33 7.59
N HIS A 366 -14.06 -10.80 8.68
CA HIS A 366 -14.85 -10.25 9.78
C HIS A 366 -15.72 -9.08 9.31
N VAL A 367 -15.14 -8.11 8.59
CA VAL A 367 -15.89 -6.98 8.03
C VAL A 367 -17.01 -7.47 7.11
N ILE A 368 -16.70 -8.38 6.17
CA ILE A 368 -17.70 -9.00 5.30
C ILE A 368 -18.84 -9.63 6.10
N ALA A 369 -18.52 -10.43 7.12
CA ALA A 369 -19.52 -11.06 7.98
C ALA A 369 -20.40 -10.04 8.73
N GLN A 370 -19.83 -8.90 9.16
CA GLN A 370 -20.60 -7.83 9.79
C GLN A 370 -21.59 -7.17 8.82
N TYR A 371 -21.19 -6.93 7.57
CA TYR A 371 -22.10 -6.39 6.55
C TYR A 371 -23.26 -7.34 6.24
N LEU A 372 -22.99 -8.64 6.13
CA LEU A 372 -24.02 -9.65 5.88
C LEU A 372 -25.04 -9.76 7.03
N ARG A 373 -24.64 -9.48 8.27
CA ARG A 373 -25.55 -9.46 9.44
C ARG A 373 -26.45 -8.24 9.50
N ARG A 374 -26.06 -7.14 8.86
CA ARG A 374 -26.83 -5.89 8.81
C ARG A 374 -27.88 -5.88 7.70
N SER A 375 -27.85 -6.89 6.81
CA SER A 375 -28.69 -6.99 5.61
C SER A 375 -29.99 -7.75 5.86
#